data_AF-A0A8S4S0B2-F1
#
_entry.id   AF-A0A8S4S0B2-F1
#
_cell.length_a   1.000
_cell.length_b   1.000
_cell.length_c   1.000
_cell.angle_alpha   90.00
_cell.angle_beta   90.00
_cell.angle_gamma   90.00
#
_symmetry.space_group_name_H-M   'P 1'
#
loop_
_entity.id
_entity.type
_entity.pdbx_description
1 polymer ?
#
loop_
_entity_poly.entity_id
_entity_poly.type
_entity_poly.pdbx_seq_one_letter_code
_entity_poly.pdbx_strand_id
1 'polypeptide(L)'
;KTQYIINNLIQHSVDALTKIDADVIKIDCENSSGEMNATKERFYQVLEEDSANNQTLFYWDEERYSLLLRSRFILSTYKAEDGLQRAAYWYANEEYRLLPGVVLEPLRNFFRIGTSAAVPWTMVKYDPGTGEPMMTEDGQPVYEGYCIDLIDKIAEVRNLLTCYWAN
;
A
#
# COMPACT_ATOMS: atom_id res chain seq x y z
N LYS A 1 23.07 7.99 3.98
CA LYS A 1 22.06 7.72 2.93
C LYS A 1 21.50 9.01 2.32
N THR A 2 21.06 9.99 3.11
CA THR A 2 20.55 11.30 2.63
C THR A 2 21.54 12.06 1.74
N GLN A 3 22.83 12.05 2.11
CA GLN A 3 23.88 12.70 1.31
C GLN A 3 24.04 12.12 -0.10
N TYR A 4 23.80 10.81 -0.28
CA TYR A 4 23.88 10.18 -1.60
C TYR A 4 22.75 10.67 -2.51
N ILE A 5 21.53 10.80 -1.99
CA ILE A 5 20.38 11.30 -2.76
C ILE A 5 20.60 12.75 -3.18
N ILE A 6 21.04 13.59 -2.24
CA ILE A 6 21.33 15.01 -2.51
C ILE A 6 22.45 15.16 -3.55
N ASN A 7 23.53 14.38 -3.42
CA ASN A 7 24.62 14.41 -4.40
C ASN A 7 24.12 14.00 -5.79
N ASN A 8 23.31 12.95 -5.91
CA ASN A 8 22.75 12.54 -7.19
C ASN A 8 21.77 13.58 -7.76
N LEU A 9 21.00 14.27 -6.91
CA LEU A 9 20.12 15.36 -7.34
C LEU A 9 20.93 16.51 -7.93
N ILE A 10 21.98 16.94 -7.23
CA ILE A 10 22.85 18.03 -7.69
C ILE A 10 23.54 17.62 -9.00
N GLN A 11 24.10 16.42 -9.08
CA GLN A 11 24.74 15.93 -10.30
C GLN A 11 23.75 15.89 -11.46
N HIS A 12 22.57 15.31 -11.27
CA HIS A 12 21.55 15.25 -12.33
C HIS A 12 21.11 16.64 -12.80
N SER A 13 20.90 17.59 -11.89
CA SER A 13 20.56 18.97 -12.25
C SER A 13 21.69 19.67 -13.01
N VAL A 14 22.95 19.46 -12.62
CA VAL A 14 24.12 20.03 -13.31
C VAL A 14 24.29 19.41 -14.69
N ASP A 15 24.13 18.09 -14.82
CA ASP A 15 24.17 17.39 -16.10
C ASP A 15 23.07 17.90 -17.04
N ALA A 16 21.84 18.09 -16.54
CA ALA A 16 20.76 18.66 -17.33
C ALA A 16 21.04 20.11 -17.75
N LEU A 17 21.59 20.94 -16.84
CA LEU A 17 21.95 22.33 -17.14
C LEU A 17 23.09 22.45 -18.15
N THR A 18 24.09 21.57 -18.08
CA THR A 18 25.23 21.57 -19.03
C THR A 18 24.84 21.11 -20.43
N LYS A 19 23.81 20.27 -20.57
CA LYS A 19 23.23 19.89 -21.87
C LYS A 19 22.52 21.04 -22.57
N ILE A 20 22.05 22.03 -21.80
CA ILE A 20 21.42 23.22 -22.34
C ILE A 20 22.54 24.17 -22.70
N ASP A 21 23.00 24.05 -23.94
CA ASP A 21 23.97 24.94 -24.57
C ASP A 21 23.31 26.32 -24.78
N ALA A 22 23.06 27.02 -23.68
CA ALA A 22 22.57 28.37 -23.66
C ALA A 22 23.72 29.29 -23.26
N ASP A 23 24.01 30.27 -24.11
CA ASP A 23 24.71 31.48 -23.71
C ASP A 23 24.17 31.90 -22.33
N VAL A 24 25.06 31.99 -21.34
CA VAL A 24 24.68 32.25 -19.95
C VAL A 24 23.94 33.57 -19.87
N ILE A 25 22.60 33.52 -19.90
CA ILE A 25 21.75 34.69 -19.77
C ILE A 25 21.93 35.19 -18.33
N LYS A 26 22.49 36.39 -18.16
CA LYS A 26 22.53 37.05 -16.85
C LYS A 26 21.10 37.36 -16.42
N ILE A 27 20.61 36.60 -15.44
CA ILE A 27 19.31 36.84 -14.83
C ILE A 27 19.46 37.95 -13.80
N ASP A 28 18.78 39.07 -14.04
CA ASP A 28 18.55 40.08 -13.01
C ASP A 28 17.33 39.65 -12.18
N CYS A 29 17.56 39.21 -10.94
CA CYS A 29 16.49 38.77 -10.05
C CYS A 29 15.51 39.90 -9.66
N GLU A 30 15.84 41.17 -9.95
CA GLU A 30 14.99 42.32 -9.65
C GLU A 30 14.14 42.78 -10.86
N ASN A 31 14.49 42.39 -12.09
CA ASN A 31 13.74 42.72 -13.31
C ASN A 31 13.48 41.45 -14.15
N SER A 32 12.34 40.80 -13.90
CA SER A 32 11.94 39.52 -14.51
C SER A 32 11.44 39.61 -15.97
N SER A 33 11.80 40.65 -16.72
CA SER A 33 11.28 40.93 -18.07
C SER A 33 12.05 40.28 -19.22
N GLY A 34 12.95 39.32 -18.93
CA GLY A 34 13.73 38.59 -19.95
C GLY A 34 13.01 37.37 -20.52
N GLU A 35 13.42 36.93 -21.72
CA GLU A 35 12.96 35.73 -22.46
C GLU A 35 13.29 34.40 -21.72
N MET A 36 12.82 34.24 -20.48
CA MET A 36 13.14 33.11 -19.60
C MET A 36 12.37 31.83 -19.96
N ASN A 37 11.32 31.94 -20.77
CA ASN A 37 10.43 30.82 -21.11
C ASN A 37 11.14 29.79 -22.00
N ALA A 38 11.95 30.22 -22.98
CA ALA A 38 12.61 29.31 -23.92
C ALA A 38 13.67 28.43 -23.24
N THR A 39 14.46 28.98 -22.32
CA THR A 39 15.46 28.22 -21.55
C THR A 39 14.79 27.26 -20.57
N LYS A 40 13.71 27.69 -19.93
CA LYS A 40 12.91 26.87 -19.01
C LYS A 40 12.28 25.67 -19.73
N GLU A 41 11.69 25.89 -20.90
CA GLU A 41 11.10 24.82 -21.72
C GLU A 41 12.14 23.81 -22.17
N ARG A 42 13.31 24.27 -22.65
CA ARG A 42 14.43 23.38 -23.00
C ARG A 42 14.92 22.57 -21.80
N PHE A 43 14.95 23.16 -20.61
CA PHE A 43 15.34 22.43 -19.40
C PHE A 43 14.36 21.31 -19.07
N TYR A 44 13.07 21.56 -19.18
CA TYR A 44 12.07 20.52 -18.95
C TYR A 44 12.14 19.40 -19.99
N GLN A 45 12.38 19.73 -21.26
CA GLN A 45 12.59 18.73 -22.32
C GLN A 45 13.78 17.80 -22.00
N VAL A 46 14.92 18.36 -21.56
CA VAL A 46 16.10 17.56 -21.19
C VAL A 46 15.79 16.64 -19.99
N LEU A 47 15.06 17.14 -18.99
CA LEU A 47 14.64 16.32 -17.84
C LEU A 47 13.68 15.20 -18.23
N GLU A 48 12.77 15.45 -19.17
CA GLU A 48 11.83 14.47 -19.69
C GLU A 48 12.56 13.36 -20.48
N GLU A 49 13.47 13.73 -21.38
CA GLU A 49 14.31 12.78 -22.12
C GLU A 49 15.15 11.89 -21.21
N ASP A 50 15.77 12.48 -20.17
CA ASP A 50 16.57 11.72 -19.20
C ASP A 50 15.69 10.82 -18.33
N SER A 51 14.49 11.26 -17.98
CA SER A 51 13.49 10.48 -17.24
C SER A 51 13.07 9.22 -17.99
N ALA A 52 12.93 9.28 -19.32
CA ALA A 52 12.56 8.15 -20.16
C ALA A 52 13.62 7.02 -20.18
N ASN A 53 14.89 7.37 -20.02
CA ASN A 53 15.99 6.40 -20.11
C ASN A 53 16.14 5.51 -18.86
N ASN A 54 15.39 5.72 -17.78
CA ASN A 54 15.41 4.93 -16.52
C ASN A 54 16.81 4.78 -15.87
N GLN A 55 17.82 5.55 -16.32
CA GLN A 55 19.19 5.50 -15.81
C GLN A 55 19.39 6.37 -14.57
N THR A 56 18.49 7.33 -14.34
CA THR A 56 18.52 8.28 -13.24
C THR A 56 17.70 7.78 -12.05
N LEU A 57 18.14 8.15 -10.85
CA LEU A 57 17.38 7.93 -9.60
C LEU A 57 16.12 8.80 -9.51
N PHE A 58 15.99 9.78 -10.40
CA PHE A 58 14.90 10.73 -10.43
C PHE A 58 14.11 10.61 -11.73
N TYR A 59 12.84 10.96 -11.67
CA TYR A 59 11.97 11.07 -12.85
C TYR A 59 11.29 12.44 -12.83
N TRP A 60 11.07 12.98 -14.03
CA TRP A 60 10.34 14.23 -14.22
C TRP A 60 8.84 13.96 -14.23
N ASP A 61 8.09 14.75 -13.46
CA ASP A 61 6.62 14.77 -13.45
C ASP A 61 6.16 16.09 -14.09
N GLU A 62 5.64 16.00 -15.30
CA GLU A 62 5.18 17.15 -16.09
C GLU A 62 3.96 17.84 -15.49
N GLU A 63 3.03 17.08 -14.89
CA GLU A 63 1.82 17.64 -14.30
C GLU A 63 2.14 18.52 -13.10
N ARG A 64 3.14 18.12 -12.32
CA ARG A 64 3.57 18.80 -11.09
C ARG A 64 4.77 19.72 -11.29
N TYR A 65 5.36 19.73 -12.48
CA TYR A 65 6.64 20.39 -12.77
C TYR A 65 7.69 20.08 -11.71
N SER A 66 7.80 18.80 -11.32
CA SER A 66 8.60 18.38 -10.19
C SER A 66 9.50 17.20 -10.52
N LEU A 67 10.72 17.23 -10.00
CA LEU A 67 11.64 16.12 -10.09
C LEU A 67 11.46 15.22 -8.86
N LEU A 68 11.04 13.97 -9.07
CA LEU A 68 10.64 13.03 -8.03
C LEU A 68 11.60 11.84 -7.95
N LEU A 69 11.72 11.26 -6.76
CA LEU A 69 12.57 10.09 -6.56
C LEU A 69 11.90 8.83 -7.13
N ARG A 70 12.61 8.09 -7.98
CA ARG A 70 12.19 6.80 -8.50
C ARG A 70 12.44 5.71 -7.46
N SER A 71 11.57 5.61 -6.47
CA SER A 71 11.62 4.55 -5.47
C SER A 71 11.02 3.25 -6.01
N ARG A 72 11.64 2.11 -5.66
CA ARG A 72 11.14 0.78 -5.98
C ARG A 72 10.39 0.22 -4.77
N PHE A 73 9.15 -0.20 -4.98
CA PHE A 73 8.33 -0.88 -4.00
C PHE A 73 8.32 -2.38 -4.30
N ILE A 74 8.34 -3.19 -3.24
CA ILE A 74 8.28 -4.65 -3.33
C ILE A 74 7.22 -5.11 -2.34
N LEU A 75 6.21 -5.81 -2.84
CA LEU A 75 5.19 -6.48 -2.02
C LEU A 75 5.54 -7.95 -1.94
N SER A 76 5.52 -8.49 -0.73
CA SER A 76 5.73 -9.91 -0.46
C SER A 76 4.60 -10.44 0.41
N THR A 77 4.15 -11.66 0.12
CA THR A 77 3.17 -12.40 0.88
C THR A 77 3.83 -13.59 1.56
N TYR A 78 3.46 -13.89 2.79
CA TYR A 78 3.95 -15.06 3.51
C TYR A 78 2.85 -16.12 3.57
N LYS A 79 3.16 -17.33 3.10
CA LYS A 79 2.31 -18.51 3.27
C LYS A 79 3.07 -19.54 4.10
N ALA A 80 2.40 -20.20 5.04
CA ALA A 80 3.06 -21.14 5.96
C ALA A 80 3.72 -22.32 5.21
N GLU A 81 3.14 -22.76 4.11
CA GLU A 81 3.63 -23.89 3.31
C GLU A 81 4.75 -23.48 2.35
N ASP A 82 4.63 -22.31 1.71
CA ASP A 82 5.54 -21.87 0.64
C ASP A 82 6.58 -20.81 1.06
N GLY A 83 6.50 -20.31 2.29
CA GLY A 83 7.36 -19.26 2.82
C GLY A 83 7.06 -17.86 2.25
N LEU A 84 8.08 -17.00 2.25
CA LEU A 84 7.97 -15.62 1.77
C LEU A 84 8.07 -15.57 0.24
N GLN A 85 6.97 -15.25 -0.42
CA GLN A 85 6.91 -15.09 -1.86
C GLN A 85 6.76 -13.62 -2.24
N ARG A 86 7.45 -13.19 -3.29
CA ARG A 86 7.24 -11.86 -3.86
C ARG A 86 5.94 -11.85 -4.65
N ALA A 87 5.04 -10.94 -4.32
CA ALA A 87 3.73 -10.81 -4.94
C ALA A 87 3.69 -9.74 -6.04
N ALA A 88 4.42 -8.64 -5.84
CA ALA A 88 4.42 -7.49 -6.76
C ALA A 88 5.71 -6.68 -6.63
N TYR A 89 6.02 -5.90 -7.67
CA TYR A 89 6.94 -4.78 -7.57
C TYR A 89 6.53 -3.70 -8.57
N TRP A 90 6.74 -2.44 -8.21
CA TRP A 90 6.48 -1.29 -9.07
C TRP A 90 7.41 -0.13 -8.67
N TYR A 91 7.50 0.85 -9.55
CA TYR A 91 8.21 2.10 -9.27
C TYR A 91 7.23 3.22 -8.89
N ALA A 92 7.71 4.27 -8.23
CA ALA A 92 6.87 5.41 -7.82
C ALA A 92 6.12 6.10 -8.98
N ASN A 93 6.65 6.02 -10.20
CA ASN A 93 6.06 6.58 -11.41
C ASN A 93 5.13 5.59 -12.15
N GLU A 94 4.89 4.41 -11.58
CA GLU A 94 4.08 3.36 -12.18
C GLU A 94 2.95 2.93 -11.26
N GLU A 95 1.84 2.52 -11.86
CA GLU A 95 0.78 1.84 -11.12
C GLU A 95 1.27 0.49 -10.59
N TYR A 96 0.70 0.06 -9.47
CA TYR A 96 1.05 -1.25 -8.90
C TYR A 96 0.66 -2.37 -9.86
N ARG A 97 1.56 -3.34 -10.05
CA ARG A 97 1.33 -4.51 -10.91
C ARG A 97 1.71 -5.79 -10.17
N LEU A 98 0.78 -6.73 -10.13
CA LEU A 98 1.02 -8.06 -9.58
C LEU A 98 1.87 -8.87 -10.56
N LEU A 99 2.69 -9.78 -10.02
CA LEU A 99 3.42 -10.74 -10.83
C LEU A 99 2.44 -11.73 -11.50
N PRO A 100 2.76 -12.25 -12.69
CA PRO A 100 1.89 -13.19 -13.39
C PRO A 100 1.65 -14.44 -12.52
N GLY A 101 0.38 -14.80 -12.34
CA GLY A 101 -0.04 -15.94 -11.53
C GLY A 101 -0.22 -15.64 -10.03
N VAL A 102 0.05 -14.41 -9.57
CA VAL A 102 -0.22 -14.01 -8.18
C VAL A 102 -1.61 -13.39 -8.08
N VAL A 103 -2.47 -14.00 -7.26
CA VAL A 103 -3.75 -13.42 -6.85
C VAL A 103 -3.66 -13.08 -5.38
N LEU A 104 -3.87 -11.80 -5.05
CA LEU A 104 -3.95 -11.37 -3.65
C LEU A 104 -5.28 -11.84 -3.08
N GLU A 105 -5.20 -12.62 -2.00
CA GLU A 105 -6.39 -12.98 -1.23
C GLU A 105 -6.89 -11.71 -0.52
N PRO A 106 -8.19 -11.39 -0.64
CA PRO A 106 -8.75 -10.23 0.05
C PRO A 106 -8.57 -10.40 1.55
N LEU A 107 -8.18 -9.31 2.21
CA LEU A 107 -8.10 -9.26 3.67
C LEU A 107 -9.47 -9.58 4.26
N ARG A 108 -9.55 -10.65 5.05
CA ARG A 108 -10.76 -10.96 5.81
C ARG A 108 -10.86 -9.98 6.96
N ASN A 109 -12.00 -9.31 7.06
CA ASN A 109 -12.26 -8.44 8.20
C ASN A 109 -12.50 -9.31 9.44
N PHE A 110 -11.87 -8.93 10.55
CA PHE A 110 -11.99 -9.59 11.83
C PHE A 110 -12.83 -8.74 12.77
N PHE A 111 -13.91 -9.31 13.30
CA PHE A 111 -14.78 -8.63 14.26
C PHE A 111 -14.84 -9.43 15.56
N ARG A 112 -14.70 -8.71 16.68
CA ARG A 112 -15.00 -9.25 18.02
C ARG A 112 -16.43 -8.89 18.35
N ILE A 113 -17.24 -9.90 18.65
CA ILE A 113 -18.66 -9.73 18.95
C ILE A 113 -18.89 -10.17 20.39
N GLY A 114 -19.30 -9.23 21.22
CA GLY A 114 -19.74 -9.50 22.59
C GLY A 114 -21.24 -9.76 22.61
N THR A 115 -21.66 -10.85 23.26
CA THR A 115 -23.07 -11.20 23.44
C THR A 115 -23.38 -11.44 24.91
N SER A 116 -24.60 -11.16 25.36
CA SER A 116 -25.09 -11.56 26.68
C SER A 116 -25.99 -12.79 26.56
N ALA A 117 -26.12 -13.56 27.64
CA ALA A 117 -27.02 -14.72 27.68
C ALA A 117 -28.49 -14.28 27.75
N ALA A 118 -29.31 -14.75 26.80
CA ALA A 118 -30.74 -14.50 26.76
C ALA A 118 -31.46 -15.64 26.03
N VAL A 119 -32.34 -16.37 26.70
CA VAL A 119 -33.12 -17.45 26.07
C VAL A 119 -34.23 -16.82 25.19
N PRO A 120 -34.44 -17.24 23.93
CA PRO A 120 -33.78 -18.32 23.17
C PRO A 120 -32.67 -17.83 22.21
N TRP A 121 -32.21 -16.59 22.38
CA TRP A 121 -31.28 -15.90 21.48
C TRP A 121 -29.83 -16.38 21.62
N THR A 122 -29.38 -16.59 22.84
CA THR A 122 -28.00 -16.95 23.22
C THR A 122 -28.04 -17.75 24.53
N MET A 123 -27.72 -19.03 24.45
CA MET A 123 -27.71 -19.96 25.57
C MET A 123 -26.48 -20.85 25.51
N VAL A 124 -26.06 -21.39 26.65
CA VAL A 124 -24.94 -22.34 26.69
C VAL A 124 -25.39 -23.64 26.05
N LYS A 125 -24.56 -24.19 25.17
CA LYS A 125 -24.79 -25.47 24.51
C LYS A 125 -24.46 -26.61 25.49
N TYR A 126 -25.39 -27.55 25.63
CA TYR A 126 -25.22 -28.73 26.48
C TYR A 126 -24.95 -29.97 25.63
N ASP A 127 -24.08 -30.86 26.11
CA ASP A 127 -23.86 -32.15 25.47
C ASP A 127 -25.11 -33.03 25.69
N PRO A 128 -25.73 -33.55 24.61
CA PRO A 128 -26.93 -34.38 24.72
C PRO A 128 -26.71 -35.73 25.44
N GLY A 129 -25.47 -36.20 25.58
CA GLY A 129 -25.14 -37.44 26.27
C GLY A 129 -24.87 -37.28 27.77
N THR A 130 -24.21 -36.20 28.17
CA THR A 130 -23.77 -35.98 29.56
C THR A 130 -24.61 -34.94 30.30
N GLY A 131 -25.31 -34.05 29.59
CA GLY A 131 -26.04 -32.92 30.16
C GLY A 131 -25.13 -31.81 30.69
N GLU A 132 -23.83 -31.87 30.43
CA GLU A 132 -22.86 -30.88 30.85
C GLU A 132 -22.67 -29.78 29.80
N PRO A 133 -22.34 -28.53 30.20
CA PRO A 133 -22.06 -27.46 29.27
C PRO A 133 -20.82 -27.78 28.43
N MET A 134 -20.96 -27.68 27.10
CA MET A 134 -19.83 -27.85 26.19
C MET A 134 -18.86 -26.69 26.36
N MET A 135 -17.57 -26.99 26.46
CA MET A 135 -16.49 -26.00 26.56
C MET A 135 -15.62 -26.03 25.29
N THR A 136 -15.09 -24.88 24.90
CA THR A 136 -14.07 -24.74 23.86
C THR A 136 -12.71 -25.21 24.39
N GLU A 137 -11.72 -25.35 23.50
CA GLU A 137 -10.34 -25.70 23.87
C GLU A 137 -9.72 -24.70 24.87
N ASP A 138 -10.17 -23.44 24.85
CA ASP A 138 -9.76 -22.38 25.77
C ASP A 138 -10.51 -22.42 27.12
N GLY A 139 -11.38 -23.41 27.34
CA GLY A 139 -12.18 -23.55 28.56
C GLY A 139 -13.35 -22.58 28.68
N GLN A 140 -13.78 -21.94 27.59
CA GLN A 140 -14.96 -21.07 27.57
C GLN A 140 -16.22 -21.86 27.18
N PRO A 141 -17.41 -21.52 27.70
CA PRO A 141 -18.63 -22.19 27.31
C PRO A 141 -18.97 -21.93 25.83
N VAL A 142 -19.35 -22.98 25.12
CA VAL A 142 -19.89 -22.89 23.76
C VAL A 142 -21.32 -22.37 23.85
N TYR A 143 -21.63 -21.32 23.07
CA TYR A 143 -22.97 -20.76 22.99
C TYR A 143 -23.70 -21.23 21.73
N GLU A 144 -25.01 -21.41 21.84
CA GLU A 144 -25.93 -21.66 20.74
C GLU A 144 -27.15 -20.72 20.84
N GLY A 145 -27.91 -20.61 19.75
CA GLY A 145 -29.13 -19.81 19.68
C GLY A 145 -29.17 -18.90 18.47
N TYR A 146 -30.31 -18.25 18.27
CA TYR A 146 -30.60 -17.50 17.04
C TYR A 146 -29.60 -16.38 16.74
N CYS A 147 -29.08 -15.69 17.77
CA CYS A 147 -28.09 -14.65 17.56
C CYS A 147 -26.75 -15.21 17.08
N ILE A 148 -26.36 -16.39 17.56
CA ILE A 148 -25.11 -17.06 17.14
C ILE A 148 -25.27 -17.52 15.68
N ASP A 149 -26.38 -18.19 15.34
CA ASP A 149 -26.66 -18.63 13.97
C ASP A 149 -26.69 -17.47 12.97
N LEU A 150 -27.28 -16.34 13.37
CA LEU A 150 -27.33 -15.14 12.55
C LEU A 150 -25.92 -14.55 12.33
N ILE A 151 -25.10 -14.48 13.38
CA ILE A 151 -23.72 -14.00 13.27
C ILE A 151 -22.91 -14.90 12.34
N ASP A 152 -23.03 -16.23 12.49
CA ASP A 152 -22.37 -17.19 11.62
C ASP A 152 -22.83 -17.03 10.17
N LYS A 153 -24.13 -16.83 9.95
CA LYS A 153 -24.64 -16.61 8.58
C LYS A 153 -24.14 -15.31 7.98
N ILE A 154 -24.07 -14.24 8.76
CA ILE A 154 -23.49 -12.97 8.32
C ILE A 154 -22.01 -13.15 7.99
N ALA A 155 -21.27 -13.89 8.82
CA ALA A 155 -19.86 -14.15 8.63
C ALA A 155 -19.59 -14.97 7.36
N GLU A 156 -20.41 -15.98 7.09
CA GLU A 156 -20.35 -16.77 5.86
C GLU A 156 -20.62 -15.91 4.62
N VAL A 157 -21.72 -15.14 4.63
CA VAL A 157 -22.14 -14.30 3.50
C VAL A 157 -21.13 -13.18 3.20
N ARG A 158 -20.46 -12.65 4.23
CA ARG A 158 -19.50 -11.54 4.12
C ARG A 158 -18.04 -11.99 4.17
N ASN A 159 -17.77 -13.30 4.23
CA ASN A 159 -16.43 -13.89 4.39
C ASN A 159 -15.63 -13.24 5.54
N LEU A 160 -16.26 -13.14 6.71
CA LEU A 160 -15.68 -12.57 7.92
C LEU A 160 -15.09 -13.66 8.81
N LEU A 161 -14.11 -13.28 9.63
CA LEU A 161 -13.67 -14.10 10.75
C LEU A 161 -14.33 -13.56 12.02
N THR A 162 -15.08 -14.43 12.71
CA THR A 162 -15.74 -14.13 13.98
C THR A 162 -14.97 -14.77 15.14
N CYS A 163 -14.71 -13.99 16.19
CA CYS A 163 -14.31 -14.52 17.48
C CYS A 163 -15.40 -14.18 18.51
N TYR A 164 -15.93 -15.20 19.13
CA TYR A 164 -16.91 -15.09 20.21
C TYR A 164 -16.19 -14.80 21.53
N TRP A 165 -16.68 -13.80 22.27
CA TRP A 165 -16.26 -13.51 23.63
C TRP A 165 -17.51 -13.28 24.47
N ALA A 166 -17.68 -14.10 25.51
CA ALA A 166 -18.68 -13.87 26.53
C ALA A 166 -18.02 -13.18 27.73
N ASN A 167 -18.66 -12.13 28.25
CA ASN A 167 -18.30 -11.48 29.51
C ASN A 167 -19.05 -12.15 30.67
#